data_AF-E3LJG6-F1
#
_entry.id   AF-E3LJG6-F1
#
_cell.length_a   1.000
_cell.length_b   1.000
_cell.length_c   1.000
_cell.angle_alpha   90.00
_cell.angle_beta   90.00
_cell.angle_gamma   90.00
#
_symmetry.space_group_name_H-M   'P 1'
#
loop_
_entity.id
_entity.type
_entity.pdbx_description
1 polymer ?
#
loop_
_entity_poly.entity_id
_entity_poly.type
_entity_poly.pdbx_seq_one_letter_code
_entity_poly.pdbx_strand_id
1 'polypeptide(L)'
;MSSTIQSTSDPHNFWYIMGDFIGPIVFYIDYINLVSSIIGVAANIFHVIVLTRKSMRALTINVFMCGIAVFDLERMLSIIILFLPKFYKFYQESQMPEYCIPPESYFTMLSNQFFSATFKISQEISVWLGVTMAILRVLVIRFPLNPK
;
A
#
# COMPACT_ATOMS: atom_id res chain seq x y z
N MET A 1 -25.51 -39.60 -18.39
CA MET A 1 -24.67 -39.06 -17.28
C MET A 1 -23.24 -38.84 -17.77
N SER A 2 -23.08 -38.17 -18.92
CA SER A 2 -21.76 -37.84 -19.50
C SER A 2 -21.74 -36.48 -20.21
N SER A 3 -22.86 -35.74 -20.21
CA SER A 3 -22.98 -34.43 -20.87
C SER A 3 -22.63 -33.25 -19.97
N THR A 4 -22.48 -33.46 -18.65
CA THR A 4 -22.17 -32.38 -17.70
C THR A 4 -20.66 -32.07 -17.60
N ILE A 5 -19.79 -32.94 -18.12
CA ILE A 5 -18.32 -32.75 -18.06
C ILE A 5 -17.78 -32.01 -19.30
N GLN A 6 -18.54 -31.96 -20.41
CA GLN A 6 -18.10 -31.25 -21.62
C GLN A 6 -18.26 -29.72 -21.53
N SER A 7 -19.12 -29.20 -20.64
CA SER A 7 -19.36 -27.75 -20.51
C SER A 7 -18.26 -27.00 -19.74
N THR A 8 -17.31 -27.72 -19.13
CA THR A 8 -16.16 -27.17 -18.40
C THR A 8 -14.89 -27.07 -19.26
N SER A 9 -14.91 -27.55 -20.50
CA SER A 9 -13.73 -27.55 -21.40
C SER A 9 -13.67 -26.37 -22.36
N ASP A 10 -14.60 -25.42 -22.29
CA ASP A 10 -14.48 -24.16 -23.01
C ASP A 10 -13.69 -23.15 -22.17
N PRO A 11 -12.47 -22.75 -22.59
CA PRO A 11 -11.62 -21.86 -21.81
C PRO A 11 -12.32 -20.52 -21.51
N HIS A 12 -13.18 -20.04 -22.42
CA HIS A 12 -13.94 -18.81 -22.23
C HIS A 12 -14.93 -18.86 -21.05
N ASN A 13 -15.55 -20.02 -20.80
CA ASN A 13 -16.51 -20.18 -19.71
C ASN A 13 -15.79 -20.24 -18.35
N PHE A 14 -14.60 -20.85 -18.31
CA PHE A 14 -13.75 -20.85 -17.12
C PHE A 14 -13.32 -19.42 -16.72
N TRP A 15 -12.83 -18.62 -17.67
CA TRP A 15 -12.43 -17.23 -17.39
C TRP A 15 -13.61 -16.36 -16.94
N TYR A 16 -14.79 -16.57 -17.51
CA TYR A 16 -16.01 -15.84 -17.12
C TYR A 16 -16.42 -16.14 -15.68
N ILE A 17 -16.48 -17.42 -15.29
CA ILE A 17 -16.79 -17.85 -13.92
C ILE A 17 -15.74 -17.30 -12.95
N MET A 18 -14.45 -17.40 -13.30
CA MET A 18 -13.38 -16.84 -12.46
C MET A 18 -13.52 -15.33 -12.29
N GLY A 19 -13.86 -14.60 -13.36
CA GLY A 19 -14.11 -13.16 -13.30
C GLY A 19 -15.27 -12.79 -12.37
N ASP A 20 -16.37 -13.54 -12.45
CA ASP A 20 -17.57 -13.32 -11.62
C ASP A 20 -17.27 -13.52 -10.12
N PHE A 21 -16.42 -14.49 -9.77
CA PHE A 21 -15.96 -14.68 -8.39
C PHE A 21 -14.95 -13.61 -7.94
N ILE A 22 -14.05 -13.17 -8.83
CA ILE A 22 -12.98 -12.22 -8.49
C ILE A 22 -13.53 -10.80 -8.30
N GLY A 23 -14.51 -10.38 -9.10
CA GLY A 23 -15.11 -9.04 -9.04
C GLY A 23 -15.48 -8.56 -7.62
N PRO A 24 -16.34 -9.28 -6.88
CA PRO A 24 -16.73 -8.88 -5.53
C PRO A 24 -15.57 -8.94 -4.53
N ILE A 25 -14.61 -9.85 -4.71
CA ILE A 25 -13.43 -9.96 -3.85
C ILE A 25 -12.54 -8.74 -4.01
N VAL A 26 -12.29 -8.31 -5.26
CA VAL A 26 -11.51 -7.10 -5.55
C VAL A 26 -12.19 -5.88 -4.96
N PHE A 27 -13.52 -5.76 -5.07
CA PHE A 27 -14.28 -4.67 -4.46
C PHE A 27 -14.08 -4.58 -2.93
N TYR A 28 -14.16 -5.72 -2.24
CA TYR A 28 -13.91 -5.77 -0.80
C TYR A 28 -12.47 -5.40 -0.43
N ILE A 29 -11.49 -5.91 -1.18
CA ILE A 29 -10.08 -5.60 -0.97
C ILE A 29 -9.82 -4.10 -1.16
N ASP A 30 -10.39 -3.50 -2.19
CA ASP A 30 -10.26 -2.07 -2.50
C ASP A 30 -10.86 -1.21 -1.38
N TYR A 31 -12.03 -1.60 -0.87
CA TYR A 31 -12.66 -0.94 0.28
C TYR A 31 -11.77 -0.99 1.53
N ILE A 32 -11.24 -2.17 1.86
CA ILE A 32 -10.34 -2.34 3.01
C ILE A 32 -9.05 -1.54 2.83
N ASN A 33 -8.48 -1.50 1.62
CA ASN A 33 -7.30 -0.70 1.31
C ASN A 33 -7.56 0.79 1.50
N LEU A 34 -8.74 1.28 1.09
CA LEU A 34 -9.12 2.69 1.27
C LEU A 34 -9.25 3.04 2.76
N VAL A 35 -9.93 2.19 3.54
CA VAL A 35 -10.05 2.37 5.00
C VAL A 35 -8.68 2.33 5.67
N SER A 36 -7.84 1.35 5.31
CA SER A 36 -6.47 1.23 5.81
C SER A 36 -5.62 2.45 5.45
N SER A 37 -5.84 3.05 4.28
CA SER A 37 -5.12 4.25 3.85
C SER A 37 -5.45 5.45 4.74
N ILE A 38 -6.73 5.66 5.05
CA ILE A 38 -7.18 6.73 5.96
C ILE A 38 -6.58 6.55 7.35
N ILE A 39 -6.62 5.33 7.90
CA ILE A 39 -6.05 5.02 9.20
C ILE A 39 -4.53 5.23 9.19
N GLY A 40 -3.85 4.80 8.13
CA GLY A 40 -2.40 4.98 7.96
C GLY A 40 -2.00 6.45 7.92
N VAL A 41 -2.74 7.29 7.19
CA VAL A 41 -2.52 8.75 7.18
C VAL A 41 -2.64 9.35 8.58
N ALA A 42 -3.68 8.98 9.34
CA ALA A 42 -3.87 9.46 10.70
C ALA A 42 -2.73 9.01 11.64
N ALA A 43 -2.34 7.74 11.56
CA ALA A 43 -1.23 7.17 12.34
C ALA A 43 0.11 7.85 12.00
N ASN A 44 0.37 8.14 10.72
CA ASN A 44 1.59 8.82 10.29
C ASN A 44 1.66 10.28 10.74
N ILE A 45 0.53 11.00 10.65
CA ILE A 45 0.44 12.36 11.19
C ILE A 45 0.73 12.34 12.69
N PHE A 46 0.14 11.39 13.43
CA PHE A 46 0.41 11.22 14.85
C PHE A 46 1.89 10.91 15.12
N HIS A 47 2.50 10.01 14.33
CA HIS A 47 3.91 9.69 14.42
C HIS A 47 4.79 10.93 14.21
N VAL A 48 4.55 11.73 13.16
CA VAL A 48 5.31 12.96 12.88
C VAL A 48 5.14 13.99 14.01
N ILE A 49 3.91 14.19 14.51
CA ILE A 49 3.62 15.12 15.62
C ILE A 49 4.37 14.71 16.89
N VAL A 50 4.34 13.41 17.24
CA VAL A 50 5.04 12.88 18.42
C VAL A 50 6.56 13.07 18.28
N LEU A 51 7.11 12.80 17.09
CA LEU A 51 8.55 12.87 16.81
C LEU A 51 9.10 14.30 16.71
N THR A 52 8.25 15.26 16.36
CA THR A 52 8.61 16.69 16.23
C THR A 52 8.72 17.39 17.59
N ARG A 53 8.26 16.76 18.70
CA ARG A 53 8.43 17.35 20.04
C ARG A 53 9.91 17.47 20.42
N LYS A 54 10.29 18.71 20.79
CA LYS A 54 11.66 19.20 20.99
C LYS A 54 12.55 18.35 21.94
N SER A 55 11.94 17.59 22.84
CA SER A 55 12.62 16.82 23.90
C SER A 55 13.33 15.55 23.42
N MET A 56 13.03 15.04 22.21
CA MET A 56 13.49 13.70 21.77
C MET A 56 14.53 13.73 20.63
N ARG A 57 14.84 14.91 20.08
CA ARG A 57 15.69 15.06 18.88
C ARG A 57 17.17 14.70 19.06
N ALA A 58 17.63 14.50 20.30
CA ALA A 58 19.02 14.16 20.58
C ALA A 58 19.33 12.65 20.53
N LEU A 59 18.30 11.77 20.53
CA LEU A 59 18.49 10.33 20.51
C LEU A 59 18.44 9.78 19.08
N THR A 60 19.42 8.93 18.72
CA THR A 60 19.51 8.19 17.45
C THR A 60 18.19 7.51 17.07
N ILE A 61 17.44 7.02 18.05
CA ILE A 61 16.13 6.38 17.89
C ILE A 61 15.11 7.30 17.18
N ASN A 62 15.18 8.60 17.40
CA ASN A 62 14.24 9.57 16.82
C ASN A 62 14.46 9.77 15.31
N VAL A 63 15.70 9.57 14.81
CA VAL A 63 16.01 9.61 13.37
C VAL A 63 15.42 8.41 12.64
N PHE A 64 15.57 7.20 13.21
CA PHE A 64 14.98 5.98 12.65
C PHE A 64 13.45 6.04 12.64
N MET A 65 12.84 6.53 13.72
CA MET A 65 11.39 6.72 13.78
C MET A 65 10.89 7.73 12.74
N CYS A 66 11.67 8.77 12.43
CA CYS A 66 11.35 9.73 11.36
C CYS A 66 11.42 9.04 9.98
N GLY A 67 12.42 8.20 9.75
CA GLY A 67 12.54 7.38 8.54
C GLY A 67 11.31 6.47 8.35
N ILE A 68 10.91 5.72 9.39
CA ILE A 68 9.72 4.86 9.34
C ILE A 68 8.46 5.67 8.99
N ALA A 69 8.27 6.84 9.61
CA ALA A 69 7.12 7.69 9.31
C ALA A 69 7.11 8.18 7.85
N VAL A 70 8.28 8.50 7.26
CA VAL A 70 8.38 8.90 5.85
C VAL A 70 8.08 7.74 4.91
N PHE A 71 8.60 6.53 5.19
CA PHE A 71 8.32 5.35 4.37
C PHE A 71 6.83 4.95 4.42
N ASP A 72 6.18 5.13 5.57
CA ASP A 72 4.75 4.84 5.67
C ASP A 72 3.89 5.90 4.95
N LEU A 73 4.27 7.19 4.98
CA LEU A 73 3.62 8.24 4.18
C LEU A 73 3.76 7.96 2.68
N GLU A 74 4.96 7.58 2.22
CA GLU A 74 5.22 7.20 0.83
C GLU A 74 4.38 5.99 0.41
N ARG A 75 4.21 5.02 1.31
CA ARG A 75 3.36 3.84 1.11
C ARG A 75 1.88 4.23 0.95
N MET A 76 1.36 5.09 1.83
CA MET A 76 -0.02 5.56 1.75
C MET A 76 -0.29 6.35 0.48
N LEU A 77 0.65 7.20 0.07
CA LEU A 77 0.56 7.96 -1.18
C LEU A 77 0.56 7.04 -2.41
N SER A 78 1.41 6.00 -2.39
CA SER A 78 1.48 4.98 -3.46
C SER A 78 0.17 4.21 -3.60
N ILE A 79 -0.49 3.85 -2.48
CA ILE A 79 -1.82 3.21 -2.49
C ILE A 79 -2.84 4.11 -3.17
N ILE A 80 -2.90 5.40 -2.78
CA ILE A 80 -3.85 6.34 -3.36
C ILE A 80 -3.63 6.47 -4.86
N ILE A 81 -2.40 6.67 -5.32
CA ILE A 81 -2.11 6.87 -6.75
C ILE A 81 -2.40 5.60 -7.57
N LEU A 82 -2.21 4.41 -7.00
CA LEU A 82 -2.42 3.13 -7.69
C LEU A 82 -3.90 2.70 -7.74
N PHE A 83 -4.66 3.00 -6.69
CA PHE A 83 -6.06 2.57 -6.57
C PHE A 83 -7.07 3.61 -7.04
N LEU A 84 -6.79 4.91 -6.92
CA LEU A 84 -7.72 5.98 -7.33
C LEU A 84 -8.13 5.92 -8.82
N PRO A 85 -7.22 5.74 -9.80
CA PRO A 85 -7.62 5.63 -11.21
C PRO A 85 -8.36 4.33 -11.51
N LYS A 86 -8.02 3.22 -10.83
CA LYS A 86 -8.73 1.94 -10.96
C LYS A 86 -10.15 2.01 -10.43
N PHE A 87 -10.32 2.61 -9.26
CA PHE A 87 -11.62 2.83 -8.65
C PHE A 87 -12.48 3.78 -9.50
N TYR A 88 -11.89 4.86 -10.01
CA TYR A 88 -12.57 5.79 -10.90
C TYR A 88 -13.03 5.10 -12.19
N LYS A 89 -12.17 4.29 -12.82
CA LYS A 89 -12.54 3.51 -14.01
C LYS A 89 -13.64 2.50 -13.75
N PHE A 90 -13.56 1.77 -12.64
CA PHE A 90 -14.60 0.80 -12.26
C PHE A 90 -15.94 1.47 -11.98
N TYR A 91 -15.93 2.62 -11.29
CA TYR A 91 -17.13 3.43 -11.08
C TYR A 91 -17.70 3.96 -12.40
N GLN A 92 -16.82 4.33 -13.33
CA GLN A 92 -17.21 4.82 -14.65
C GLN A 92 -17.79 3.71 -15.54
N GLU A 93 -17.23 2.50 -15.52
CA GLU A 93 -17.80 1.31 -16.17
C GLU A 93 -19.16 0.91 -15.58
N SER A 94 -19.35 1.09 -14.28
CA SER A 94 -20.64 0.81 -13.62
C SER A 94 -21.75 1.81 -13.97
N GLN A 95 -21.40 3.03 -14.43
CA GLN A 95 -22.34 4.13 -14.65
C GLN A 95 -22.49 4.50 -16.13
N MET A 96 -21.54 4.14 -16.99
CA MET A 96 -21.48 4.57 -18.39
C MET A 96 -21.06 3.42 -19.33
N PRO A 97 -21.61 3.35 -20.55
CA PRO A 97 -21.23 2.36 -21.54
C PRO A 97 -19.76 2.52 -22.01
N GLU A 98 -19.12 1.39 -22.30
CA GLU A 98 -17.67 1.21 -22.56
C GLU A 98 -17.07 2.18 -23.60
N TYR A 99 -17.87 2.67 -24.55
CA TYR A 99 -17.42 3.57 -25.63
C TYR A 99 -17.08 5.00 -25.18
N CYS A 100 -17.44 5.39 -23.95
CA CYS A 100 -17.19 6.74 -23.41
C CYS A 100 -16.00 6.83 -22.46
N ILE A 101 -15.27 5.73 -22.22
CA ILE A 101 -14.17 5.69 -21.26
C ILE A 101 -12.89 6.17 -21.95
N PRO A 102 -12.29 7.30 -21.54
CA PRO A 102 -11.03 7.75 -22.14
C PRO A 102 -9.89 6.77 -21.84
N PRO A 103 -8.97 6.55 -22.78
CA PRO A 103 -7.78 5.71 -22.54
C PRO A 103 -6.91 6.31 -21.43
N GLU A 104 -6.27 5.44 -20.65
CA GLU A 104 -5.31 5.86 -19.61
C GLU A 104 -4.19 6.67 -20.25
N SER A 105 -3.88 7.82 -19.65
CA SER A 105 -2.72 8.61 -20.08
C SER A 105 -1.44 7.80 -19.83
N TYR A 106 -0.51 7.84 -20.78
CA TYR A 106 0.79 7.15 -20.65
C TYR A 106 1.52 7.52 -19.34
N PHE A 107 1.40 8.77 -18.91
CA PHE A 107 1.92 9.26 -17.63
C PHE A 107 1.31 8.54 -16.41
N THR A 108 0.02 8.22 -16.43
CA THR A 108 -0.67 7.51 -15.35
C THR A 108 -0.23 6.05 -15.29
N MET A 109 -0.05 5.39 -16.44
CA MET A 109 0.48 4.03 -16.49
C MET A 109 1.92 3.96 -15.96
N LEU A 110 2.77 4.90 -16.38
CA LEU A 110 4.16 4.96 -15.97
C LEU A 110 4.28 5.23 -14.46
N SER A 111 3.54 6.23 -13.97
CA SER A 111 3.54 6.57 -12.54
C SER A 111 3.04 5.40 -11.71
N ASN A 112 1.96 4.76 -12.11
CA ASN A 112 1.41 3.58 -11.43
C ASN A 112 2.46 2.46 -11.29
N GLN A 113 3.24 2.21 -12.33
CA GLN A 113 4.26 1.17 -12.29
C GLN A 113 5.45 1.54 -11.39
N PHE A 114 5.87 2.80 -11.39
CA PHE A 114 6.87 3.30 -10.45
C PHE A 114 6.38 3.19 -9.01
N PHE A 115 5.18 3.70 -8.70
CA PHE A 115 4.62 3.65 -7.34
C PHE A 115 4.39 2.22 -6.85
N SER A 116 4.00 1.28 -7.74
CA SER A 116 3.90 -0.13 -7.39
C SER A 116 5.25 -0.74 -7.00
N ALA A 117 6.33 -0.37 -7.69
CA ALA A 117 7.68 -0.82 -7.35
C ALA A 117 8.14 -0.21 -6.03
N THR A 118 7.95 1.10 -5.86
CA THR A 118 8.28 1.83 -4.63
C THR A 118 7.55 1.27 -3.42
N PHE A 119 6.28 0.86 -3.57
CA PHE A 119 5.52 0.25 -2.48
C PHE A 119 6.15 -1.03 -1.93
N LYS A 120 6.68 -1.89 -2.80
CA LYS A 120 7.35 -3.12 -2.37
C LYS A 120 8.66 -2.81 -1.64
N ILE A 121 9.43 -1.89 -2.23
CA ILE A 121 10.72 -1.47 -1.69
C ILE A 121 10.53 -0.78 -0.33
N SER A 122 9.53 0.09 -0.18
CA SER A 122 9.25 0.79 1.09
C SER A 122 8.83 -0.17 2.19
N GLN A 123 8.08 -1.24 1.86
CA GLN A 123 7.74 -2.29 2.82
C GLN A 123 8.99 -3.02 3.34
N GLU A 124 9.89 -3.40 2.42
CA GLU A 124 11.15 -4.04 2.80
C GLU A 124 12.01 -3.12 3.67
N ILE A 125 12.19 -1.86 3.27
CA ILE A 125 12.99 -0.88 4.02
C ILE A 125 12.38 -0.63 5.41
N SER A 126 11.06 -0.54 5.53
CA SER A 126 10.40 -0.35 6.83
C SER A 126 10.69 -1.50 7.81
N VAL A 127 10.70 -2.75 7.32
CA VAL A 127 11.09 -3.92 8.12
C VAL A 127 12.55 -3.82 8.57
N TRP A 128 13.47 -3.49 7.65
CA TRP A 128 14.89 -3.30 7.98
C TRP A 128 15.13 -2.16 8.98
N LEU A 129 14.37 -1.06 8.88
CA LEU A 129 14.40 0.04 9.85
C LEU A 129 13.88 -0.37 11.23
N GLY A 130 12.85 -1.22 11.28
CA GLY A 130 12.39 -1.82 12.53
C GLY A 130 13.47 -2.69 13.19
N VAL A 131 14.15 -3.53 12.41
CA VAL A 131 15.24 -4.38 12.89
C VAL A 131 16.41 -3.54 13.40
N THR A 132 16.83 -2.51 12.65
CA THR A 132 17.91 -1.61 13.09
C THR A 132 17.53 -0.85 14.36
N MET A 133 16.28 -0.41 14.51
CA MET A 133 15.78 0.20 15.76
C MET A 133 15.86 -0.75 16.96
N ALA A 134 15.53 -2.03 16.77
CA ALA A 134 15.64 -3.05 17.82
C ALA A 134 17.10 -3.27 18.24
N ILE A 135 18.02 -3.38 17.26
CA ILE A 135 19.47 -3.50 17.51
C ILE A 135 19.99 -2.28 18.27
N LEU A 136 19.59 -1.08 17.86
CA LEU A 136 19.99 0.17 18.54
C LEU A 136 19.52 0.22 19.99
N ARG A 137 18.30 -0.26 20.29
CA ARG A 137 17.85 -0.39 21.68
C ARG A 137 18.76 -1.32 22.49
N VAL A 138 19.12 -2.48 21.95
CA VAL A 138 20.04 -3.42 22.61
C VAL A 138 21.41 -2.78 22.81
N LEU A 139 21.91 -2.06 21.81
CA LEU A 139 23.20 -1.38 21.87
C LEU A 139 23.22 -0.31 22.97
N VAL A 140 22.21 0.55 23.05
CA VAL A 140 22.10 1.61 24.07
C VAL A 140 21.99 1.02 25.48
N ILE A 141 21.28 -0.11 25.64
CA ILE A 141 21.16 -0.80 26.94
C ILE A 141 22.48 -1.47 27.35
N ARG A 142 23.19 -2.09 26.40
CA ARG A 142 24.47 -2.77 26.65
C ARG A 142 25.64 -1.81 26.83
N PHE A 143 25.60 -0.65 26.17
CA PHE A 143 26.62 0.40 26.23
C PHE A 143 25.97 1.72 26.65
N PRO A 144 25.66 1.89 27.95
CA PRO A 144 25.26 3.19 28.45
C PRO A 144 26.42 4.16 28.21
N LEU A 145 26.26 5.07 27.24
CA LEU A 145 27.20 6.17 27.00
C LEU A 145 27.28 6.96 28.31
N ASN A 146 28.39 6.84 29.03
CA ASN A 146 28.60 7.54 30.28
C ASN A 146 28.53 9.06 30.02
N PRO A 147 27.50 9.77 30.51
CA PRO A 147 27.44 11.20 30.35
C PRO A 147 28.48 11.79 31.31
N LYS A 148 29.60 12.28 30.76
CA LYS A 148 30.53 13.15 31.48
C LYS A 148 29.98 14.57 31.51
#